data_AF-A0A933KUT2-F1
#
_entry.id   AF-A0A933KUT2-F1
#
_cell.length_a   1.000
_cell.length_b   1.000
_cell.length_c   1.000
_cell.angle_alpha   90.00
_cell.angle_beta   90.00
_cell.angle_gamma   90.00
#
_symmetry.space_group_name_H-M   'P 1'
#
loop_
_entity.id
_entity.type
_entity.pdbx_description
1 polymer ?
#
loop_
_entity_poly.entity_id
_entity_poly.type
_entity_poly.pdbx_seq_one_letter_code
_entity_poly.pdbx_strand_id
1 'polypeptide(L)'
;MKTREWLQLATSRAVVRRACVVAVVVGTVLILINHGEALLHGEVSSGRALQIVLTALVPYCVSTFSSVQAMRDRAPAHPRMERRPL
;
A
#
# COMPACT_ATOMS: atom_id res chain seq x y z
N MET A 1 8.62 20.42 -7.27
CA MET A 1 9.35 19.14 -7.40
C MET A 1 8.95 18.06 -6.37
N LYS A 2 7.71 18.01 -5.84
CA LYS A 2 7.30 17.03 -4.80
C LYS A 2 6.87 15.64 -5.33
N THR A 3 6.47 15.53 -6.59
CA THR A 3 5.90 14.29 -7.16
C THR A 3 6.96 13.23 -7.45
N ARG A 4 8.14 13.63 -7.96
CA ARG A 4 9.24 12.69 -8.23
C ARG A 4 9.75 12.01 -6.96
N GLU A 5 9.91 12.75 -5.88
CA GLU A 5 10.30 12.22 -4.57
C GLU A 5 9.25 11.25 -4.03
N TRP A 6 7.96 11.60 -4.15
CA TRP A 6 6.87 10.71 -3.76
C TRP A 6 6.90 9.39 -4.56
N LEU A 7 7.08 9.46 -5.88
CA LEU A 7 7.19 8.28 -6.74
C LEU A 7 8.43 7.45 -6.40
N GLN A 8 9.57 8.07 -6.12
CA GLN A 8 10.79 7.38 -5.68
C GLN A 8 10.59 6.63 -4.36
N LEU A 9 9.91 7.24 -3.38
CA LEU A 9 9.56 6.58 -2.12
C LEU A 9 8.56 5.44 -2.35
N ALA A 10 7.51 5.68 -3.14
CA ALA A 10 6.46 4.70 -3.46
C ALA A 10 7.04 3.46 -4.17
N THR A 11 8.02 3.66 -5.04
CA THR A 11 8.71 2.59 -5.79
C THR A 11 9.92 2.01 -5.06
N SER A 12 10.21 2.49 -3.84
CA SER A 12 11.30 1.93 -3.04
C SER A 12 11.02 0.46 -2.69
N ARG A 13 12.07 -0.37 -2.73
CA ARG A 13 11.94 -1.82 -2.47
C ARG A 13 11.25 -2.13 -1.13
N ALA A 14 11.48 -1.31 -0.11
CA ALA A 14 10.88 -1.48 1.20
C ALA A 14 9.35 -1.26 1.17
N VAL A 15 8.90 -0.20 0.48
CA VAL A 15 7.48 0.12 0.33
C VAL A 15 6.78 -0.92 -0.54
N VAL A 16 7.32 -1.25 -1.70
CA VAL A 16 6.74 -2.25 -2.61
C VAL A 16 6.64 -3.62 -1.94
N ARG A 17 7.67 -4.06 -1.19
CA ARG A 17 7.63 -5.35 -0.49
C ARG A 17 6.53 -5.38 0.58
N ARG A 18 6.43 -4.33 1.40
CA ARG A 18 5.36 -4.23 2.41
C ARG A 18 3.99 -4.17 1.76
N ALA A 19 3.81 -3.36 0.73
CA ALA A 19 2.55 -3.23 0.02
C ALA A 19 2.13 -4.55 -0.64
N CYS A 20 3.06 -5.28 -1.24
CA CYS A 20 2.80 -6.59 -1.84
C CYS A 20 2.38 -7.63 -0.79
N VAL A 21 3.09 -7.73 0.35
CA VAL A 21 2.71 -8.64 1.44
C VAL A 21 1.31 -8.32 1.96
N VAL A 22 1.00 -7.04 2.19
CA VAL A 22 -0.33 -6.61 2.63
C VAL A 22 -1.39 -6.94 1.57
N ALA A 23 -1.11 -6.70 0.30
CA ALA A 23 -2.02 -6.99 -0.80
C ALA A 23 -2.31 -8.49 -0.93
N VAL A 24 -1.30 -9.35 -0.76
CA VAL A 24 -1.50 -10.81 -0.77
C VAL A 24 -2.32 -11.24 0.43
N VAL A 25 -1.92 -10.90 1.65
CA VAL A 25 -2.59 -11.39 2.86
C VAL A 25 -4.01 -10.84 2.96
N VAL A 26 -4.16 -9.51 2.92
CA VAL A 26 -5.46 -8.86 3.08
C VAL A 26 -6.30 -9.03 1.83
N GLY A 27 -5.71 -8.93 0.64
CA GLY A 27 -6.43 -9.11 -0.62
C GLY A 27 -6.97 -10.53 -0.78
N THR A 28 -6.22 -11.58 -0.43
CA THR A 28 -6.74 -12.95 -0.44
C THR A 28 -7.92 -13.12 0.51
N VAL A 29 -7.81 -12.61 1.74
CA VAL A 29 -8.92 -12.64 2.70
C VAL A 29 -10.15 -11.94 2.13
N LEU A 30 -10.00 -10.73 1.61
CA LEU A 30 -11.12 -9.97 1.03
C LEU A 30 -11.71 -10.65 -0.21
N ILE A 31 -10.90 -11.24 -1.09
CA ILE A 31 -11.39 -11.99 -2.26
C ILE A 31 -12.22 -13.18 -1.80
N LEU A 32 -11.78 -13.94 -0.80
CA LEU A 32 -12.53 -15.09 -0.30
C LEU A 32 -13.87 -14.67 0.30
N ILE A 33 -13.91 -13.58 1.07
CA ILE A 33 -15.16 -13.10 1.70
C ILE A 33 -16.14 -12.54 0.67
N ASN A 34 -15.64 -11.80 -0.34
CA ASN A 34 -16.51 -11.10 -1.30
C ASN A 34 -16.84 -11.91 -2.56
N HIS A 35 -15.98 -12.84 -2.94
CA HIS A 35 -16.08 -13.58 -4.20
C HIS A 35 -15.90 -15.09 -4.04
N GLY A 36 -15.76 -15.61 -2.81
CA GLY A 36 -15.57 -17.05 -2.55
C GLY A 36 -16.68 -17.91 -3.15
N GLU A 37 -17.95 -17.58 -2.88
CA GLU A 37 -19.09 -18.32 -3.44
C GLU A 37 -19.07 -18.35 -4.98
N ALA A 38 -18.79 -17.22 -5.61
CA ALA A 38 -18.71 -17.15 -7.06
C ALA A 38 -17.54 -17.95 -7.65
N LEU A 39 -16.41 -18.02 -6.96
CA LEU A 39 -15.27 -18.83 -7.35
C LEU A 39 -15.57 -20.33 -7.20
N LEU A 40 -16.28 -20.72 -6.14
CA LEU A 40 -16.70 -22.10 -5.91
C LEU A 40 -17.71 -22.59 -6.96
N HIS A 41 -18.64 -21.73 -7.37
CA HIS A 41 -19.63 -22.03 -8.39
C HIS A 41 -19.12 -21.79 -9.84
N GLY A 42 -17.88 -21.32 -10.02
CA GLY A 42 -17.28 -21.08 -11.33
C GLY A 42 -17.86 -19.88 -12.10
N GLU A 43 -18.58 -18.99 -11.42
CA GLU A 43 -19.28 -17.84 -12.03
C GLU A 43 -18.37 -16.62 -12.18
N VAL A 44 -17.24 -16.77 -12.89
CA VAL A 44 -16.31 -15.64 -13.08
C VAL A 44 -16.63 -14.90 -14.37
N SER A 45 -17.53 -13.91 -14.27
CA SER A 45 -17.76 -12.95 -15.36
C SER A 45 -16.63 -11.91 -15.43
N SER A 46 -16.49 -11.23 -16.58
CA SER A 46 -15.48 -10.17 -16.76
C SER A 46 -15.61 -9.04 -15.72
N GLY A 47 -16.84 -8.70 -15.34
CA GLY A 47 -17.10 -7.70 -14.29
C GLY A 47 -16.63 -8.18 -12.91
N ARG A 48 -16.85 -9.45 -12.59
CA ARG A 48 -16.41 -10.05 -11.32
C ARG A 48 -14.89 -10.23 -11.27
N ALA A 49 -14.26 -10.55 -12.41
CA ALA A 49 -12.81 -10.57 -12.52
C ALA A 49 -12.19 -9.20 -12.21
N LEU A 50 -12.77 -8.11 -12.71
CA LEU A 50 -12.34 -6.75 -12.38
C LEU A 50 -12.49 -6.45 -10.87
N GLN A 51 -13.61 -6.85 -10.26
CA GLN A 51 -13.81 -6.68 -8.81
C GLN A 51 -12.78 -7.44 -7.98
N ILE A 52 -12.45 -8.68 -8.37
CA ILE A 52 -11.40 -9.47 -7.71
C ILE A 52 -10.04 -8.76 -7.79
N VAL A 53 -9.67 -8.26 -8.97
CA VAL A 53 -8.41 -7.52 -9.17
C VAL A 53 -8.39 -6.25 -8.30
N LEU A 54 -9.48 -5.49 -8.30
CA LEU A 54 -9.58 -4.27 -7.47
C LEU A 54 -9.50 -4.59 -5.98
N THR A 55 -10.05 -5.72 -5.55
CA THR A 55 -10.01 -6.17 -4.15
C THR A 55 -8.58 -6.40 -3.66
N ALA A 56 -7.68 -6.90 -4.51
CA ALA A 56 -6.25 -7.00 -4.20
C ALA A 56 -5.50 -5.67 -4.37
N LEU A 57 -5.93 -4.82 -5.30
CA LEU A 57 -5.28 -3.54 -5.59
C LEU A 57 -5.47 -2.51 -4.48
N VAL A 58 -6.65 -2.44 -3.86
CA VAL A 58 -6.95 -1.50 -2.77
C VAL A 58 -5.96 -1.63 -1.59
N PRO A 59 -5.72 -2.81 -0.99
CA PRO A 59 -4.77 -2.94 0.11
C PRO A 59 -3.32 -2.63 -0.29
N TYR A 60 -2.93 -2.88 -1.54
CA TYR A 60 -1.63 -2.46 -2.08
C TYR A 60 -1.49 -0.93 -2.08
N CYS A 61 -2.47 -0.22 -2.64
CA CYS A 61 -2.46 1.23 -2.77
C CYS A 61 -2.45 1.92 -1.41
N VAL A 62 -3.31 1.48 -0.49
CA VAL A 62 -3.37 2.04 0.88
C VAL A 62 -2.05 1.82 1.62
N SER A 63 -1.48 0.60 1.55
CA SER A 63 -0.19 0.29 2.19
C SER A 63 0.97 1.13 1.62
N THR A 64 0.98 1.34 0.29
CA THR A 64 1.95 2.21 -0.37
C THR A 64 1.81 3.66 0.09
N PHE A 65 0.60 4.21 0.03
CA PHE A 65 0.33 5.60 0.41
C PHE A 65 0.71 5.88 1.87
N SER A 66 0.27 5.04 2.81
CA SER A 66 0.60 5.18 4.23
C SER A 66 2.10 5.04 4.49
N SER A 67 2.80 4.15 3.78
CA SER A 67 4.25 3.98 3.95
C SER A 67 5.01 5.21 3.46
N VAL A 68 4.65 5.77 2.30
CA VAL A 68 5.28 6.98 1.78
C VAL A 68 5.02 8.18 2.69
N GLN A 69 3.78 8.35 3.16
CA GLN A 69 3.43 9.43 4.08
C GLN A 69 4.27 9.35 5.37
N ALA A 70 4.33 8.17 6.00
CA ALA A 70 5.11 7.96 7.21
C ALA A 70 6.63 8.20 7.01
N MET A 71 7.17 7.89 5.83
CA MET A 71 8.58 8.17 5.52
C MET A 71 8.85 9.68 5.36
N ARG A 72 7.91 10.43 4.79
CA ARG A 72 8.02 11.88 4.65
C ARG A 72 7.90 12.60 6.00
N ASP A 73 7.01 12.12 6.86
CA ASP A 73 6.81 12.68 8.20
C ASP A 73 8.03 12.44 9.11
N ARG A 74 8.86 11.43 8.79
CA ARG A 74 10.11 11.10 9.49
C ARG A 74 11.34 11.82 8.95
N ALA A 75 11.23 12.59 7.86
CA ALA A 75 12.35 13.42 7.40
C ALA A 75 12.74 14.39 8.54
N PRO A 76 14.01 14.40 8.97
CA PRO A 76 14.39 15.00 10.24
C PRO A 76 14.01 16.49 10.28
N ALA A 77 13.13 16.84 11.22
CA ALA A 77 13.03 18.21 11.68
C ALA A 77 14.42 18.63 12.15
N HIS A 78 14.90 19.72 11.58
CA HIS A 78 16.10 20.49 11.91
C HIS A 78 16.80 20.06 13.21
N PRO A 79 18.11 19.73 13.19
CA PRO A 79 18.81 19.35 14.41
C PRO A 79 18.63 20.48 15.41
N ARG A 80 18.05 20.17 16.58
CA ARG A 80 18.09 21.10 17.72
C ARG A 80 19.57 21.35 17.94
N MET A 81 20.05 22.50 17.48
CA MET A 81 21.22 23.11 18.06
C MET A 81 20.86 23.29 19.52
N GLU A 82 21.25 22.29 20.31
CA GLU A 82 21.45 22.38 21.74
C GLU A 82 22.45 23.53 21.92
N ARG A 83 21.94 24.76 21.94
CA ARG A 83 22.66 25.93 22.42
C ARG A 83 22.96 25.61 23.87
N ARG A 84 24.15 25.04 24.14
CA ARG A 84 24.75 25.07 25.47
C ARG A 84 24.77 26.54 25.89
N PRO A 85 24.02 26.96 26.92
CA PRO A 85 24.38 28.15 27.64
C PRO A 85 25.69 27.86 28.39
N LEU A 86 26.50 28.91 28.48
CA LEU A 86 27.87 28.97 28.97
C LEU A 86 28.12 28.22 30.28
#